data_AF-A0A0M3TAN8-F1
#
_entry.id   AF-A0A0M3TAN8-F1
#
_cell.length_a   1.000
_cell.length_b   1.000
_cell.length_c   1.000
_cell.angle_alpha   90.00
_cell.angle_beta   90.00
_cell.angle_gamma   90.00
#
_symmetry.space_group_name_H-M   'P 1'
#
loop_
_entity.id
_entity.type
_entity.pdbx_description
1 polymer ?
#
loop_
_entity_poly.entity_id
_entity_poly.type
_entity_poly.pdbx_seq_one_letter_code
_entity_poly.pdbx_strand_id
1 'polypeptide(L)'
;MSLLLAAALVASAPVALPADGDPVDVVDAAARERGDRSQILVLGTWHLSALPKEFDLERFDALLDRLKEWAPEAIAIENLSGSQCDYLKEYEHRYPGTWENYCPDPSAARATTGLSASEADKEIAELLAETGKNRSAAERRRLAVLFLVTGEPDSALVQWLRLPETERRADGALTADFADMLDKRIMRRNESSLIAAHLAARLGHERVYPVDDHTGDDASGPFDYNVYGPELREIWDNDASTQRGDIYKDWNARLDAGDLSVIEWYRMMNTPEHSRLTMQGDFGAAAGARSPSGTGRQYLAYWETRNLRMVANLRHVIGPGRRVLTLVGASHKPYYERYLGMTSDVELVPVDAVLADPAE
;
A
#
# COMPACT_ATOMS: atom_id res chain seq x y z
N MET A 1 51.16 62.34 -14.44
CA MET A 1 51.78 61.31 -13.59
C MET A 1 50.63 60.60 -12.89
N SER A 2 50.06 59.58 -13.55
CA SER A 2 48.77 58.99 -13.21
C SER A 2 48.95 57.83 -12.23
N LEU A 3 48.27 57.90 -11.08
CA LEU A 3 48.22 56.84 -10.08
C LEU A 3 47.36 55.68 -10.58
N LEU A 4 47.97 54.49 -10.68
CA LEU A 4 47.28 53.22 -10.88
C LEU A 4 46.84 52.67 -9.51
N LEU A 5 45.54 52.66 -9.26
CA LEU A 5 44.94 51.88 -8.16
C LEU A 5 44.85 50.42 -8.60
N ALA A 6 45.60 49.54 -7.93
CA ALA A 6 45.45 48.09 -8.07
C ALA A 6 44.26 47.62 -7.21
N ALA A 7 43.19 47.17 -7.86
CA ALA A 7 42.09 46.48 -7.19
C ALA A 7 42.49 45.04 -6.88
N ALA A 8 42.65 44.73 -5.59
CA ALA A 8 42.85 43.35 -5.14
C ALA A 8 41.51 42.59 -5.23
N LEU A 9 41.40 41.67 -6.18
CA LEU A 9 40.35 40.65 -6.17
C LEU A 9 40.62 39.70 -5.00
N VAL A 10 39.80 39.78 -3.96
CA VAL A 10 39.72 38.74 -2.94
C VAL A 10 38.97 37.58 -3.58
N ALA A 11 39.70 36.54 -3.97
CA ALA A 11 39.11 35.28 -4.37
C ALA A 11 38.45 34.63 -3.15
N SER A 12 37.12 34.63 -3.13
CA SER A 12 36.34 33.86 -2.16
C SER A 12 36.60 32.38 -2.43
N ALA A 13 37.46 31.75 -1.62
CA ALA A 13 37.57 30.30 -1.62
C ALA A 13 36.19 29.71 -1.26
N PRO A 14 35.72 28.65 -1.95
CA PRO A 14 34.51 27.95 -1.52
C PRO A 14 34.75 27.46 -0.10
N VAL A 15 33.91 27.92 0.83
CA VAL A 15 33.83 27.34 2.17
C VAL A 15 33.35 25.91 1.97
N ALA A 16 34.29 24.96 2.01
CA ALA A 16 33.94 23.56 2.21
C ALA A 16 33.29 23.48 3.59
N LEU A 17 31.99 23.24 3.63
CA LEU A 17 31.31 22.87 4.86
C LEU A 17 32.01 21.63 5.43
N PRO A 18 32.26 21.55 6.75
CA PRO A 18 32.71 20.30 7.35
C PRO A 18 31.70 19.19 7.00
N ALA A 19 32.21 18.00 6.71
CA ALA A 19 31.41 16.79 6.62
C ALA A 19 30.98 16.37 8.04
N ASP A 20 30.14 17.20 8.66
CA ASP A 20 29.33 16.78 9.80
C ASP A 20 28.23 15.85 9.25
N GLY A 21 27.79 14.85 10.05
CA GLY A 21 26.80 13.84 9.64
C GLY A 21 25.47 14.42 9.13
N ASP A 22 24.54 13.57 8.69
CA ASP A 22 23.22 14.05 8.24
C ASP A 22 22.58 14.86 9.37
N PRO A 23 22.16 16.13 9.16
CA PRO A 23 21.55 16.92 10.22
C PRO A 23 20.34 16.26 10.88
N VAL A 24 19.64 15.35 10.18
CA VAL A 24 18.51 14.59 10.70
C VAL A 24 18.95 13.49 11.68
N ASP A 25 20.23 13.07 11.66
CA ASP A 25 20.78 12.06 12.58
C ASP A 25 20.57 12.45 14.06
N VAL A 26 20.53 13.75 14.37
CA VAL A 26 20.24 14.25 15.72
C VAL A 26 18.83 13.87 16.17
N VAL A 27 17.85 13.96 15.25
CA VAL A 27 16.46 13.55 15.51
C VAL A 27 16.37 12.03 15.61
N ASP A 28 17.05 11.31 14.72
CA ASP A 28 17.09 9.85 14.73
C ASP A 28 17.72 9.28 16.00
N ALA A 29 18.78 9.92 16.50
CA ALA A 29 19.41 9.56 17.77
C ALA A 29 18.46 9.79 18.94
N ALA A 30 17.80 10.96 18.99
CA ALA A 30 16.84 11.28 20.04
C ALA A 30 15.62 10.33 20.03
N ALA A 31 15.10 9.97 18.86
CA ALA A 31 14.00 9.02 18.72
C ALA A 31 14.42 7.60 19.13
N ARG A 32 15.64 7.17 18.78
CA ARG A 32 16.22 5.89 19.23
C ARG A 32 16.43 5.85 20.74
N GLU A 33 16.92 6.93 21.34
CA GLU A 33 17.11 7.05 22.79
C GLU A 33 15.77 6.99 23.54
N ARG A 34 14.72 7.60 22.99
CA ARG A 34 13.36 7.54 23.56
C ARG A 34 12.80 6.10 23.61
N GLY A 35 13.11 5.27 22.61
CA GLY A 35 12.91 3.82 22.67
C GLY A 35 11.49 3.30 22.38
N ASP A 36 10.58 4.14 21.88
CA ASP A 36 9.15 3.82 21.65
C ASP A 36 8.69 4.07 20.20
N ARG A 37 9.61 3.91 19.23
CA ARG A 37 9.32 4.15 17.81
C ARG A 37 8.20 3.24 17.29
N SER A 38 7.45 3.76 16.32
CA SER A 38 6.37 3.01 15.67
C SER A 38 6.93 1.79 14.91
N GLN A 39 6.32 0.63 15.08
CA GLN A 39 6.78 -0.59 14.42
C GLN A 39 5.98 -0.85 13.15
N ILE A 40 6.67 -0.99 12.03
CA ILE A 40 6.04 -1.12 10.71
C ILE A 40 6.45 -2.45 10.08
N LEU A 41 5.45 -3.27 9.77
CA LEU A 41 5.62 -4.51 9.04
C LEU A 41 5.14 -4.28 7.60
N VAL A 42 6.08 -4.24 6.65
CA VAL A 42 5.77 -4.12 5.22
C VAL A 42 5.65 -5.53 4.63
N LEU A 43 4.42 -5.98 4.39
CA LEU A 43 4.15 -7.27 3.78
C LEU A 43 4.01 -7.12 2.27
N GLY A 44 5.02 -7.59 1.53
CA GLY A 44 4.97 -7.75 0.09
C GLY A 44 4.01 -8.87 -0.28
N THR A 45 3.18 -8.61 -1.28
CA THR A 45 2.10 -9.48 -1.75
C THR A 45 2.17 -9.66 -3.27
N TRP A 46 1.58 -10.73 -3.79
CA TRP A 46 1.24 -10.85 -5.22
C TRP A 46 -0.27 -10.81 -5.38
N HIS A 47 -0.71 -10.42 -6.58
CA HIS A 47 -2.12 -10.39 -6.96
C HIS A 47 -2.79 -11.77 -6.78
N LEU A 48 -3.53 -11.96 -5.68
CA LEU A 48 -4.29 -13.15 -5.34
C LEU A 48 -5.36 -13.48 -6.39
N SER A 49 -5.75 -12.49 -7.20
CA SER A 49 -6.64 -12.69 -8.34
C SER A 49 -6.06 -13.65 -9.38
N ALA A 50 -4.74 -13.85 -9.40
CA ALA A 50 -4.04 -14.80 -10.26
C ALA A 50 -4.08 -16.25 -9.75
N LEU A 51 -4.51 -16.50 -8.50
CA LEU A 51 -4.69 -17.85 -7.99
C LEU A 51 -5.78 -18.60 -8.78
N PRO A 52 -5.80 -19.94 -8.76
CA PRO A 52 -6.91 -20.73 -9.29
C PRO A 52 -8.25 -20.37 -8.63
N LYS A 53 -9.38 -20.56 -9.33
CA LYS A 53 -10.72 -20.24 -8.79
C LYS A 53 -11.10 -21.15 -7.61
N GLU A 54 -10.57 -22.36 -7.65
CA GLU A 54 -10.81 -23.46 -6.74
C GLU A 54 -9.74 -23.52 -5.63
N PHE A 55 -8.87 -22.51 -5.56
CA PHE A 55 -7.87 -22.41 -4.50
C PHE A 55 -8.57 -22.37 -3.14
N ASP A 56 -8.17 -23.26 -2.23
CA ASP A 56 -8.70 -23.30 -0.88
C ASP A 56 -8.24 -22.08 -0.08
N LEU A 57 -9.19 -21.18 0.20
CA LEU A 57 -8.90 -19.92 0.90
C LEU A 57 -8.62 -20.13 2.39
N GLU A 58 -9.01 -21.26 2.99
CA GLU A 58 -8.69 -21.58 4.40
C GLU A 58 -7.17 -21.74 4.59
N ARG A 59 -6.42 -22.00 3.52
CA ARG A 59 -4.95 -22.06 3.55
C ARG A 59 -4.29 -20.74 3.97
N PHE A 60 -5.02 -19.62 3.95
CA PHE A 60 -4.55 -18.32 4.47
C PHE A 60 -4.63 -18.21 6.00
N ASP A 61 -5.30 -19.13 6.71
CA ASP A 61 -5.52 -19.01 8.15
C ASP A 61 -4.22 -18.96 8.95
N ALA A 62 -3.23 -19.78 8.62
CA ALA A 62 -1.92 -19.76 9.30
C ALA A 62 -1.20 -18.40 9.15
N LEU A 63 -1.31 -17.77 7.98
CA LEU A 63 -0.78 -16.42 7.75
C LEU A 63 -1.53 -15.40 8.60
N LEU A 64 -2.87 -15.46 8.59
CA LEU A 64 -3.72 -14.55 9.35
C LEU A 64 -3.49 -14.68 10.86
N ASP A 65 -3.28 -15.89 11.35
CA ASP A 65 -3.04 -16.15 12.78
C ASP A 65 -1.69 -15.57 13.22
N ARG A 66 -0.62 -15.73 12.44
CA ARG A 66 0.68 -15.09 12.71
C ARG A 66 0.61 -13.57 12.70
N LEU A 67 -0.06 -13.00 11.70
CA LEU A 67 -0.24 -11.55 11.62
C LEU A 67 -1.12 -11.03 12.77
N LYS A 68 -2.09 -11.83 13.23
CA LYS A 68 -2.93 -11.50 14.40
C LYS A 68 -2.14 -11.57 15.70
N GLU A 69 -1.25 -12.55 15.86
CA GLU A 69 -0.35 -12.66 17.02
C GLU A 69 0.58 -11.44 17.14
N TRP A 70 1.06 -10.89 16.02
CA TRP A 70 1.81 -9.63 16.00
C TRP A 70 0.97 -8.40 16.42
N ALA A 71 -0.35 -8.53 16.37
CA ALA A 71 -1.33 -7.55 16.83
C ALA A 71 -1.09 -6.13 16.27
N PRO A 72 -1.16 -5.93 14.92
CA PRO A 72 -1.14 -4.60 14.33
C PRO A 72 -2.31 -3.78 14.87
N GLU A 73 -2.04 -2.51 15.17
CA GLU A 73 -3.05 -1.55 15.63
C GLU A 73 -3.73 -0.82 14.47
N ALA A 74 -3.12 -0.86 13.27
CA ALA A 74 -3.71 -0.42 12.01
C ALA A 74 -3.22 -1.30 10.86
N ILE A 75 -4.05 -1.44 9.82
CA ILE A 75 -3.74 -2.20 8.62
C ILE A 75 -3.95 -1.29 7.41
N ALA A 76 -2.87 -1.01 6.68
CA ALA A 76 -2.87 -0.21 5.46
C ALA A 76 -2.81 -1.09 4.21
N ILE A 77 -3.44 -0.65 3.12
CA ILE A 77 -3.58 -1.40 1.87
C ILE A 77 -3.22 -0.54 0.66
N GLU A 78 -2.68 -1.19 -0.38
CA GLU A 78 -2.46 -0.60 -1.71
C GLU A 78 -3.78 -0.40 -2.47
N ASN A 79 -4.62 0.48 -1.95
CA ASN A 79 -5.81 0.98 -2.61
C ASN A 79 -5.83 2.50 -2.52
N LEU A 80 -6.43 3.15 -3.53
CA LEU A 80 -6.70 4.59 -3.50
C LEU A 80 -7.81 4.88 -2.49
N SER A 81 -7.66 5.98 -1.75
CA SER A 81 -8.71 6.45 -0.85
C SER A 81 -9.90 7.00 -1.64
N GLY A 82 -11.06 7.03 -1.00
CA GLY A 82 -12.27 7.61 -1.58
C GLY A 82 -12.09 9.04 -2.09
N SER A 83 -11.44 9.88 -1.27
CA SER A 83 -11.17 11.28 -1.59
C SER A 83 -10.19 11.43 -2.75
N GLN A 84 -9.20 10.55 -2.85
CA GLN A 84 -8.28 10.54 -3.98
C GLN A 84 -8.98 10.08 -5.27
N CYS A 85 -9.88 9.12 -5.19
CA CYS A 85 -10.71 8.73 -6.32
C CYS A 85 -11.63 9.87 -6.79
N ASP A 86 -12.24 10.62 -5.87
CA ASP A 86 -13.02 11.81 -6.25
C ASP A 86 -12.13 12.87 -6.94
N TYR A 87 -10.89 13.08 -6.45
CA TYR A 87 -9.91 13.95 -7.10
C TYR A 87 -9.54 13.45 -8.51
N LEU A 88 -9.20 12.17 -8.66
CA LEU A 88 -8.81 11.59 -9.96
C LEU A 88 -9.94 11.67 -10.99
N LYS A 89 -11.19 11.54 -10.54
CA LYS A 89 -12.38 11.71 -11.40
C LYS A 89 -12.54 13.15 -11.87
N GLU A 90 -12.41 14.12 -10.97
CA GLU A 90 -12.51 15.55 -11.32
C GLU A 90 -11.37 15.97 -12.27
N TYR A 91 -10.17 15.42 -12.07
CA TYR A 91 -8.98 15.72 -12.87
C TYR A 91 -8.69 14.63 -13.92
N GLU A 92 -9.73 13.97 -14.47
CA GLU A 92 -9.59 12.89 -15.46
C GLU A 92 -8.72 13.29 -16.66
N HIS A 93 -8.82 14.55 -17.11
CA HIS A 93 -8.01 15.09 -18.20
C HIS A 93 -6.48 15.02 -17.94
N ARG A 94 -6.06 14.99 -16.67
CA ARG A 94 -4.66 14.88 -16.25
C ARG A 94 -4.26 13.42 -16.01
N TYR A 95 -5.21 12.57 -15.61
CA TYR A 95 -4.99 11.17 -15.25
C TYR A 95 -5.93 10.23 -16.04
N PRO A 96 -5.89 10.26 -17.39
CA PRO A 96 -6.88 9.57 -18.21
C PRO A 96 -6.88 8.06 -17.93
N GLY A 97 -8.06 7.50 -17.69
CA GLY A 97 -8.23 6.06 -17.41
C GLY A 97 -7.84 5.63 -15.99
N THR A 98 -7.29 6.51 -15.16
CA THR A 98 -6.80 6.12 -13.83
C THR A 98 -7.96 5.81 -12.89
N TRP A 99 -9.02 6.63 -12.91
CA TRP A 99 -10.19 6.38 -12.09
C TRP A 99 -10.87 5.05 -12.45
N GLU A 100 -11.06 4.78 -13.74
CA GLU A 100 -11.73 3.58 -14.25
C GLU A 100 -10.98 2.30 -13.88
N ASN A 101 -9.64 2.35 -13.86
CA ASN A 101 -8.80 1.19 -13.62
C ASN A 101 -8.57 0.89 -12.13
N TYR A 102 -8.55 1.91 -11.27
CA TYR A 102 -8.08 1.77 -9.89
C TYR A 102 -9.11 2.13 -8.81
N CYS A 103 -10.18 2.87 -9.15
CA CYS A 103 -11.15 3.34 -8.18
C CYS A 103 -12.44 2.50 -8.16
N PRO A 104 -12.92 2.07 -6.98
CA PRO A 104 -14.28 1.61 -6.82
C PRO A 104 -15.30 2.72 -7.18
N ASP A 105 -16.41 2.38 -7.81
CA ASP A 105 -17.49 3.33 -8.12
C ASP A 105 -18.52 3.41 -6.98
N PRO A 106 -18.60 4.52 -6.23
CA PRO A 106 -19.54 4.71 -5.13
C PRO A 106 -20.92 5.22 -5.59
N SER A 107 -21.17 5.41 -6.89
CA SER A 107 -22.35 6.10 -7.41
C SER A 107 -23.68 5.49 -6.92
N ALA A 108 -23.77 4.16 -6.85
CA ALA A 108 -24.97 3.47 -6.36
C ALA A 108 -25.24 3.76 -4.86
N ALA A 109 -24.20 3.77 -4.03
CA ALA A 109 -24.31 4.06 -2.60
C ALA A 109 -24.66 5.53 -2.34
N ARG A 110 -24.05 6.45 -3.08
CA ARG A 110 -24.38 7.89 -3.05
C ARG A 110 -25.83 8.14 -3.46
N ALA A 111 -26.29 7.52 -4.55
CA ALA A 111 -27.68 7.63 -5.00
C ALA A 111 -28.69 7.05 -3.99
N THR A 112 -28.36 5.92 -3.35
CA THR A 112 -29.23 5.27 -2.36
C THR A 112 -29.39 6.09 -1.08
N THR A 113 -28.31 6.74 -0.63
CA THR A 113 -28.27 7.46 0.65
C THR A 113 -28.58 8.95 0.53
N GLY A 114 -28.35 9.54 -0.66
CA GLY A 114 -28.37 10.99 -0.88
C GLY A 114 -27.16 11.72 -0.28
N LEU A 115 -26.16 11.00 0.25
CA LEU A 115 -24.98 11.60 0.87
C LEU A 115 -23.86 11.82 -0.16
N SER A 116 -23.14 12.94 0.01
CA SER A 116 -21.82 13.12 -0.59
C SER A 116 -20.74 12.33 0.16
N ALA A 117 -19.58 12.15 -0.47
CA ALA A 117 -18.43 11.51 0.16
C ALA A 117 -17.97 12.25 1.43
N SER A 118 -17.96 13.59 1.39
CA SER A 118 -17.53 14.40 2.54
C SER A 118 -18.53 14.31 3.71
N GLU A 119 -19.84 14.27 3.44
CA GLU A 119 -20.85 14.07 4.49
C GLU A 119 -20.74 12.68 5.12
N ALA A 120 -20.51 11.65 4.30
CA ALA A 120 -20.32 10.29 4.79
C ALA A 120 -19.01 10.15 5.59
N ASP A 121 -17.91 10.75 5.14
CA ASP A 121 -16.63 10.77 5.88
C ASP A 121 -16.77 11.44 7.25
N LYS A 122 -17.48 12.58 7.31
CA LYS A 122 -17.80 13.24 8.58
C LYS A 122 -18.59 12.32 9.51
N GLU A 123 -19.63 11.66 9.02
CA GLU A 123 -20.45 10.75 9.83
C GLU A 123 -19.65 9.53 10.29
N ILE A 124 -18.77 8.98 9.44
CA ILE A 124 -17.82 7.93 9.84
C ILE A 124 -16.94 8.44 10.99
N ALA A 125 -16.36 9.63 10.88
CA ALA A 125 -15.50 10.18 11.92
C ALA A 125 -16.25 10.36 13.25
N GLU A 126 -17.49 10.86 13.22
CA GLU A 126 -18.35 11.01 14.40
C GLU A 126 -18.67 9.64 15.03
N LEU A 127 -19.11 8.67 14.25
CA LEU A 127 -19.42 7.31 14.73
C LEU A 127 -18.18 6.57 15.26
N LEU A 128 -17.00 6.81 14.68
CA LEU A 128 -15.75 6.17 15.12
C LEU A 128 -15.13 6.85 16.35
N ALA A 129 -15.41 8.13 16.59
CA ALA A 129 -14.96 8.84 17.79
C ALA A 129 -15.64 8.35 19.08
N GLU A 130 -16.84 7.77 18.97
CA GLU A 130 -17.52 7.13 20.10
C GLU A 130 -16.75 5.87 20.55
N THR A 131 -15.93 6.01 21.60
CA THR A 131 -15.16 4.93 22.20
C THR A 131 -16.01 4.05 23.12
N GLY A 132 -15.80 2.72 23.07
CA GLY A 132 -16.03 1.86 24.23
C GLY A 132 -17.35 1.07 24.33
N LYS A 133 -18.09 0.84 23.24
CA LYS A 133 -19.17 -0.16 23.23
C LYS A 133 -19.09 -1.04 21.99
N ASN A 134 -19.37 -2.33 22.14
CA ASN A 134 -19.67 -3.18 20.99
C ASN A 134 -20.75 -2.48 20.16
N ARG A 135 -20.36 -1.92 19.01
CA ARG A 135 -21.28 -1.27 18.07
C ARG A 135 -22.42 -2.22 17.77
N SER A 136 -23.64 -1.72 17.84
CA SER A 136 -24.84 -2.47 17.52
C SER A 136 -24.80 -2.94 16.06
N ALA A 137 -25.59 -3.98 15.75
CA ALA A 137 -25.68 -4.47 14.37
C ALA A 137 -26.17 -3.38 13.39
N ALA A 138 -27.06 -2.49 13.86
CA ALA A 138 -27.54 -1.35 13.07
C ALA A 138 -26.42 -0.35 12.77
N GLU A 139 -25.60 0.00 13.76
CA GLU A 139 -24.45 0.92 13.57
C GLU A 139 -23.40 0.33 12.62
N ARG A 140 -23.12 -0.99 12.71
CA ARG A 140 -22.19 -1.64 11.77
C ARG A 140 -22.71 -1.63 10.35
N ARG A 141 -24.00 -1.93 10.14
CA ARG A 141 -24.62 -1.82 8.80
C ARG A 141 -24.59 -0.38 8.30
N ARG A 142 -24.78 0.61 9.17
CA ARG A 142 -24.64 2.03 8.82
C ARG A 142 -23.22 2.37 8.39
N LEU A 143 -22.21 1.99 9.18
CA LEU A 143 -20.80 2.20 8.81
C LEU A 143 -20.44 1.49 7.50
N ALA A 144 -20.92 0.26 7.27
CA ALA A 144 -20.70 -0.44 6.00
C ALA A 144 -21.22 0.38 4.81
N VAL A 145 -22.44 0.91 4.90
CA VAL A 145 -23.01 1.79 3.85
C VAL A 145 -22.20 3.06 3.69
N LEU A 146 -21.81 3.72 4.78
CA LEU A 146 -21.04 4.97 4.71
C LEU A 146 -19.67 4.75 4.02
N PHE A 147 -18.98 3.64 4.31
CA PHE A 147 -17.76 3.28 3.60
C PHE A 147 -17.99 2.99 2.12
N LEU A 148 -19.14 2.42 1.74
CA LEU A 148 -19.50 2.29 0.31
C LEU A 148 -19.75 3.66 -0.35
N VAL A 149 -20.31 4.64 0.38
CA VAL A 149 -20.51 6.02 -0.10
C VAL A 149 -19.18 6.73 -0.32
N THR A 150 -18.21 6.52 0.55
CA THR A 150 -16.86 7.07 0.37
C THR A 150 -16.05 6.31 -0.68
N GLY A 151 -16.48 5.12 -1.13
CA GLY A 151 -15.74 4.34 -2.12
C GLY A 151 -14.67 3.43 -1.50
N GLU A 152 -14.82 3.04 -0.24
CA GLU A 152 -13.92 2.18 0.51
C GLU A 152 -14.55 0.81 0.84
N PRO A 153 -14.76 -0.06 -0.16
CA PRO A 153 -15.51 -1.29 0.00
C PRO A 153 -14.82 -2.33 0.92
N ASP A 154 -13.50 -2.25 1.11
CA ASP A 154 -12.78 -3.13 2.02
C ASP A 154 -12.94 -2.69 3.49
N SER A 155 -13.08 -1.39 3.77
CA SER A 155 -13.53 -0.90 5.09
C SER A 155 -14.99 -1.26 5.36
N ALA A 156 -15.85 -1.22 4.33
CA ALA A 156 -17.21 -1.73 4.43
C ALA A 156 -17.25 -3.23 4.74
N LEU A 157 -16.36 -4.02 4.12
CA LEU A 157 -16.21 -5.45 4.40
C LEU A 157 -15.80 -5.70 5.86
N VAL A 158 -14.91 -4.90 6.46
CA VAL A 158 -14.57 -5.02 7.89
C VAL A 158 -15.83 -4.96 8.75
N GLN A 159 -16.72 -4.00 8.48
CA GLN A 159 -17.97 -3.85 9.23
C GLN A 159 -18.91 -5.03 9.02
N TRP A 160 -18.98 -5.55 7.79
CA TRP A 160 -19.77 -6.73 7.45
C TRP A 160 -19.28 -8.00 8.16
N LEU A 161 -17.96 -8.23 8.19
CA LEU A 161 -17.34 -9.37 8.84
C LEU A 161 -17.52 -9.34 10.37
N ARG A 162 -17.55 -8.13 10.96
CA ARG A 162 -17.77 -7.94 12.41
C ARG A 162 -19.23 -8.03 12.85
N LEU A 163 -20.17 -8.22 11.93
CA LEU A 163 -21.55 -8.61 12.26
C LEU A 163 -21.62 -10.12 12.56
N PRO A 164 -22.44 -10.54 13.53
CA PRO A 164 -22.91 -11.92 13.59
C PRO A 164 -23.53 -12.34 12.25
N GLU A 165 -23.37 -13.59 11.84
CA GLU A 165 -23.89 -14.08 10.55
C GLU A 165 -25.40 -13.85 10.39
N THR A 166 -26.17 -13.98 11.48
CA THR A 166 -27.62 -13.71 11.48
C THR A 166 -27.98 -12.24 11.25
N GLU A 167 -27.03 -11.32 11.45
CA GLU A 167 -27.19 -9.88 11.26
C GLU A 167 -26.57 -9.36 9.94
N ARG A 168 -25.90 -10.25 9.18
CA ARG A 168 -25.43 -9.99 7.81
C ARG A 168 -26.62 -10.05 6.84
N ARG A 169 -27.46 -9.03 6.91
CA ARG A 169 -28.69 -8.90 6.11
C ARG A 169 -28.91 -7.45 5.69
N ALA A 170 -29.65 -7.27 4.60
CA ALA A 170 -30.15 -5.97 4.19
C ALA A 170 -31.03 -5.32 5.29
N ASP A 171 -30.89 -4.00 5.45
CA ASP A 171 -31.65 -3.20 6.40
C ASP A 171 -31.52 -1.70 6.06
N GLY A 172 -32.64 -1.04 5.77
CA GLY A 172 -32.67 0.38 5.41
C GLY A 172 -31.81 0.70 4.18
N ALA A 173 -30.80 1.55 4.36
CA ALA A 173 -29.88 1.97 3.29
C ALA A 173 -28.88 0.88 2.86
N LEU A 174 -28.69 -0.16 3.68
CA LEU A 174 -27.96 -1.35 3.26
C LEU A 174 -28.93 -2.22 2.46
N THR A 175 -28.94 -2.04 1.14
CA THR A 175 -29.83 -2.77 0.22
C THR A 175 -29.43 -4.24 0.10
N ALA A 176 -30.32 -5.06 -0.48
CA ALA A 176 -30.00 -6.44 -0.83
C ALA A 176 -28.78 -6.53 -1.76
N ASP A 177 -28.63 -5.62 -2.72
CA ASP A 177 -27.49 -5.59 -3.64
C ASP A 177 -26.18 -5.29 -2.90
N PHE A 178 -26.19 -4.38 -1.92
CA PHE A 178 -25.00 -4.12 -1.10
C PHE A 178 -24.65 -5.30 -0.18
N ALA A 179 -25.65 -5.98 0.38
CA ALA A 179 -25.43 -7.20 1.16
C ALA A 179 -24.80 -8.30 0.30
N ASP A 180 -25.36 -8.58 -0.89
CA ASP A 180 -24.81 -9.57 -1.84
C ASP A 180 -23.40 -9.20 -2.33
N MET A 181 -23.14 -7.91 -2.59
CA MET A 181 -21.81 -7.42 -2.93
C MET A 181 -20.80 -7.71 -1.80
N LEU A 182 -21.17 -7.44 -0.55
CA LEU A 182 -20.31 -7.66 0.61
C LEU A 182 -20.08 -9.16 0.87
N ASP A 183 -21.11 -10.00 0.74
CA ASP A 183 -21.00 -11.45 0.84
C ASP A 183 -20.06 -12.04 -0.21
N LYS A 184 -20.18 -11.60 -1.47
CA LYS A 184 -19.24 -11.97 -2.54
C LYS A 184 -17.83 -11.49 -2.24
N ARG A 185 -17.68 -10.34 -1.58
CA ARG A 185 -16.36 -9.77 -1.25
C ARG A 185 -15.64 -10.55 -0.16
N ILE A 186 -16.35 -11.24 0.75
CA ILE A 186 -15.74 -12.15 1.74
C ILE A 186 -14.78 -13.12 1.04
N MET A 187 -15.20 -13.69 -0.09
CA MET A 187 -14.41 -14.69 -0.83
C MET A 187 -13.61 -14.10 -1.98
N ARG A 188 -13.49 -12.76 -2.07
CA ARG A 188 -12.78 -12.11 -3.16
C ARG A 188 -11.28 -12.34 -3.00
N ARG A 189 -10.69 -13.04 -3.98
CA ARG A 189 -9.24 -13.26 -4.12
C ARG A 189 -8.52 -11.95 -4.45
N ASN A 190 -8.31 -11.16 -3.41
CA ASN A 190 -7.64 -9.88 -3.39
C ASN A 190 -7.09 -9.68 -1.98
N GLU A 191 -5.91 -9.12 -1.85
CA GLU A 191 -5.14 -8.97 -0.60
C GLU A 191 -5.90 -8.11 0.40
N SER A 192 -6.49 -7.01 -0.08
CA SER A 192 -7.24 -6.06 0.73
C SER A 192 -8.51 -6.68 1.31
N SER A 193 -9.19 -7.53 0.53
CA SER A 193 -10.36 -8.26 1.00
C SER A 193 -10.00 -9.50 1.84
N LEU A 194 -9.25 -10.44 1.27
CA LEU A 194 -9.00 -11.77 1.85
C LEU A 194 -8.03 -11.74 3.04
N ILE A 195 -7.09 -10.79 3.07
CA ILE A 195 -6.11 -10.68 4.16
C ILE A 195 -6.43 -9.49 5.05
N ALA A 196 -6.38 -8.27 4.51
CA ALA A 196 -6.42 -7.06 5.35
C ALA A 196 -7.78 -6.89 6.06
N ALA A 197 -8.90 -6.98 5.35
CA ALA A 197 -10.23 -6.82 5.95
C ALA A 197 -10.58 -7.96 6.92
N HIS A 198 -10.22 -9.21 6.60
CA HIS A 198 -10.39 -10.35 7.50
C HIS A 198 -9.57 -10.20 8.77
N LEU A 199 -8.29 -9.83 8.65
CA LEU A 199 -7.42 -9.60 9.79
C LEU A 199 -7.91 -8.42 10.65
N ALA A 200 -8.32 -7.31 10.02
CA ALA A 200 -8.90 -6.16 10.70
C ALA A 200 -10.14 -6.57 11.52
N ALA A 201 -11.03 -7.37 10.93
CA ALA A 201 -12.21 -7.89 11.63
C ALA A 201 -11.83 -8.81 12.82
N ARG A 202 -10.86 -9.73 12.64
CA ARG A 202 -10.35 -10.63 13.70
C ARG A 202 -9.69 -9.87 14.86
N LEU A 203 -9.09 -8.71 14.59
CA LEU A 203 -8.46 -7.83 15.59
C LEU A 203 -9.43 -6.82 16.22
N GLY A 204 -10.67 -6.74 15.71
CA GLY A 204 -11.67 -5.80 16.20
C GLY A 204 -11.49 -4.37 15.71
N HIS A 205 -10.72 -4.17 14.63
CA HIS A 205 -10.56 -2.86 13.97
C HIS A 205 -11.86 -2.44 13.30
N GLU A 206 -11.99 -1.14 13.02
CA GLU A 206 -13.18 -0.58 12.39
C GLU A 206 -13.01 -0.34 10.88
N ARG A 207 -11.77 -0.39 10.37
CA ARG A 207 -11.44 -0.15 8.97
C ARG A 207 -10.05 -0.66 8.62
N VAL A 208 -9.79 -0.70 7.33
CA VAL A 208 -8.45 -0.72 6.73
C VAL A 208 -8.14 0.68 6.17
N TYR A 209 -6.87 0.99 5.94
CA TYR A 209 -6.44 2.33 5.52
C TYR A 209 -5.88 2.30 4.09
N PRO A 210 -6.61 2.82 3.09
CA PRO A 210 -6.05 2.97 1.75
C PRO A 210 -4.92 4.01 1.74
N VAL A 211 -3.75 3.63 1.22
CA VAL A 211 -2.55 4.49 1.18
C VAL A 211 -1.92 4.61 -0.21
N ASP A 212 -2.53 4.04 -1.25
CA ASP A 212 -2.00 4.18 -2.61
C ASP A 212 -2.01 5.65 -3.07
N ASP A 213 -1.28 5.98 -4.14
CA ASP A 213 -1.29 7.32 -4.74
C ASP A 213 -0.97 7.32 -6.24
N HIS A 214 -2.02 7.29 -7.07
CA HIS A 214 -1.89 7.38 -8.53
C HIS A 214 -1.84 8.81 -9.06
N THR A 215 -1.87 9.83 -8.19
CA THR A 215 -1.53 11.18 -8.65
C THR A 215 -0.04 11.28 -8.98
N GLY A 216 0.79 10.34 -8.50
CA GLY A 216 2.22 10.26 -8.81
C GLY A 216 2.53 9.82 -10.25
N ASP A 217 1.55 9.26 -10.97
CA ASP A 217 1.69 8.78 -12.34
C ASP A 217 2.13 9.90 -13.31
N ASP A 218 1.72 11.13 -13.02
CA ASP A 218 2.06 12.31 -13.81
C ASP A 218 3.56 12.68 -13.79
N ALA A 219 4.33 12.14 -12.83
CA ALA A 219 5.77 12.37 -12.72
C ALA A 219 6.55 11.74 -13.89
N SER A 220 5.97 10.78 -14.61
CA SER A 220 6.53 10.27 -15.87
C SER A 220 6.70 11.37 -16.92
N GLY A 221 5.92 12.45 -16.81
CA GLY A 221 5.78 13.45 -17.87
C GLY A 221 5.04 12.89 -19.10
N PRO A 222 4.88 13.70 -20.15
CA PRO A 222 4.26 13.24 -21.39
C PRO A 222 5.15 12.24 -22.13
N PHE A 223 4.56 11.16 -22.66
CA PHE A 223 5.23 10.19 -23.52
C PHE A 223 4.26 9.59 -24.54
N ASP A 224 4.82 9.06 -25.64
CA ASP A 224 4.06 8.28 -26.63
C ASP A 224 4.00 6.82 -26.16
N TYR A 225 2.81 6.31 -25.88
CA TYR A 225 2.58 4.92 -25.47
C TYR A 225 3.11 3.89 -26.48
N ASN A 226 3.15 4.23 -27.78
CA ASN A 226 3.68 3.35 -28.82
C ASN A 226 5.21 3.25 -28.78
N VAL A 227 5.90 4.17 -28.08
CA VAL A 227 7.34 4.14 -27.86
C VAL A 227 7.64 3.61 -26.45
N TYR A 228 6.96 4.17 -25.44
CA TYR A 228 7.14 3.84 -24.04
C TYR A 228 6.90 2.34 -23.77
N GLY A 229 5.79 1.78 -24.28
CA GLY A 229 5.44 0.37 -24.06
C GLY A 229 6.49 -0.62 -24.59
N PRO A 230 6.91 -0.53 -25.87
CA PRO A 230 7.98 -1.36 -26.42
C PRO A 230 9.33 -1.18 -25.71
N GLU A 231 9.77 0.06 -25.48
CA GLU A 231 11.06 0.29 -24.80
C GLU A 231 11.06 -0.25 -23.37
N LEU A 232 9.95 -0.11 -22.63
CA LEU A 232 9.84 -0.66 -21.28
C LEU A 232 9.87 -2.19 -21.28
N ARG A 233 9.24 -2.84 -22.27
CA ARG A 233 9.35 -4.29 -22.45
C ARG A 233 10.77 -4.74 -22.76
N GLU A 234 11.51 -3.99 -23.58
CA GLU A 234 12.93 -4.27 -23.85
C GLU A 234 13.79 -4.11 -22.59
N ILE A 235 13.53 -3.08 -21.78
CA ILE A 235 14.19 -2.90 -20.48
C ILE A 235 13.96 -4.11 -19.57
N TRP A 236 12.73 -4.63 -19.53
CA TRP A 236 12.36 -5.78 -18.71
C TRP A 236 12.79 -7.13 -19.29
N ASP A 237 13.23 -7.19 -20.55
CA ASP A 237 13.73 -8.39 -21.21
C ASP A 237 15.21 -8.63 -20.81
N ASN A 238 15.39 -9.18 -19.61
CA ASN A 238 16.70 -9.42 -19.02
C ASN A 238 16.71 -10.68 -18.15
N ASP A 239 17.91 -11.22 -17.90
CA ASP A 239 18.12 -12.47 -17.16
C ASP A 239 17.46 -12.47 -15.76
N ALA A 240 17.48 -11.33 -15.06
CA ALA A 240 16.90 -11.22 -13.72
C ALA A 240 15.36 -11.33 -13.76
N SER A 241 14.72 -10.70 -14.74
CA SER A 241 13.28 -10.84 -14.99
C SER A 241 12.91 -12.26 -15.41
N THR A 242 13.71 -12.90 -16.27
CA THR A 242 13.51 -14.31 -16.66
C THR A 242 13.62 -15.24 -15.45
N GLN A 243 14.70 -15.12 -14.67
CA GLN A 243 14.91 -15.91 -13.46
C GLN A 243 13.76 -15.71 -12.46
N ARG A 244 13.31 -14.47 -12.26
CA ARG A 244 12.17 -14.15 -11.40
C ARG A 244 10.90 -14.85 -11.89
N GLY A 245 10.65 -14.81 -13.19
CA GLY A 245 9.51 -15.48 -13.82
C GLY A 245 9.53 -17.00 -13.63
N ASP A 246 10.70 -17.63 -13.70
CA ASP A 246 10.83 -19.08 -13.50
C ASP A 246 10.65 -19.49 -12.04
N ILE A 247 11.19 -18.71 -11.11
CA ILE A 247 10.93 -18.87 -9.66
C ILE A 247 9.42 -18.77 -9.37
N TYR A 248 8.72 -17.82 -9.99
CA TYR A 248 7.29 -17.65 -9.81
C TYR A 248 6.47 -18.82 -10.34
N LYS A 249 6.84 -19.36 -11.52
CA LYS A 249 6.19 -20.56 -12.06
C LYS A 249 6.36 -21.74 -11.12
N ASP A 250 7.56 -21.96 -10.58
CA ASP A 250 7.83 -23.01 -9.59
C ASP A 250 6.98 -22.84 -8.33
N TRP A 251 6.99 -21.64 -7.73
CA TRP A 251 6.23 -21.38 -6.50
C TRP A 251 4.73 -21.56 -6.71
N ASN A 252 4.18 -21.07 -7.82
CA ASN A 252 2.76 -21.27 -8.15
C ASN A 252 2.42 -22.74 -8.32
N ALA A 253 3.25 -23.51 -9.04
CA ALA A 253 3.03 -24.94 -9.22
C ALA A 253 3.05 -25.71 -7.89
N ARG A 254 4.00 -25.39 -7.00
CA ARG A 254 4.08 -26.00 -5.67
C ARG A 254 2.94 -25.55 -4.74
N LEU A 255 2.55 -24.29 -4.82
CA LEU A 255 1.41 -23.75 -4.06
C LEU A 255 0.12 -24.45 -4.49
N ASP A 256 -0.10 -24.62 -5.79
CA ASP A 256 -1.26 -25.34 -6.35
C ASP A 256 -1.26 -26.83 -6.01
N ALA A 257 -0.09 -27.48 -6.02
CA ALA A 257 0.07 -28.88 -5.63
C ALA A 257 -0.11 -29.13 -4.13
N GLY A 258 -0.04 -28.08 -3.30
CA GLY A 258 -0.07 -28.19 -1.84
C GLY A 258 1.30 -28.46 -1.20
N ASP A 259 2.37 -28.52 -1.99
CA ASP A 259 3.77 -28.75 -1.56
C ASP A 259 4.43 -27.49 -0.97
N LEU A 260 3.81 -26.33 -1.15
CA LEU A 260 4.21 -25.06 -0.56
C LEU A 260 3.01 -24.49 0.21
N SER A 261 3.20 -24.22 1.50
CA SER A 261 2.16 -23.54 2.28
C SER A 261 2.06 -22.06 1.93
N VAL A 262 0.90 -21.44 2.18
CA VAL A 262 0.72 -19.99 1.96
C VAL A 262 1.71 -19.18 2.80
N ILE A 263 1.95 -19.58 4.06
CA ILE A 263 2.88 -18.85 4.91
C ILE A 263 4.32 -18.92 4.41
N GLU A 264 4.79 -20.10 3.96
CA GLU A 264 6.11 -20.24 3.35
C GLU A 264 6.22 -19.43 2.06
N TRP A 265 5.17 -19.44 1.23
CA TRP A 265 5.12 -18.61 0.02
C TRP A 265 5.28 -17.12 0.33
N TYR A 266 4.59 -16.60 1.35
CA TYR A 266 4.77 -15.22 1.81
C TYR A 266 6.16 -14.95 2.39
N ARG A 267 6.75 -15.89 3.14
CA ARG A 267 8.13 -15.77 3.65
C ARG A 267 9.13 -15.68 2.49
N MET A 268 9.04 -16.58 1.51
CA MET A 268 9.90 -16.61 0.33
C MET A 268 9.79 -15.31 -0.49
N MET A 269 8.58 -14.83 -0.71
CA MET A 269 8.28 -13.58 -1.41
C MET A 269 8.87 -12.34 -0.72
N ASN A 270 9.03 -12.38 0.60
CA ASN A 270 9.51 -11.25 1.38
C ASN A 270 11.00 -11.33 1.75
N THR A 271 11.75 -12.25 1.15
CA THR A 271 13.20 -12.38 1.38
C THR A 271 14.00 -11.25 0.72
N PRO A 272 15.15 -10.84 1.32
CA PRO A 272 16.06 -9.88 0.68
C PRO A 272 16.58 -10.35 -0.69
N GLU A 273 16.73 -11.66 -0.88
CA GLU A 273 17.12 -12.24 -2.17
C GLU A 273 16.07 -11.99 -3.25
N HIS A 274 14.81 -12.30 -2.94
CA HIS A 274 13.72 -12.05 -3.86
C HIS A 274 13.55 -10.55 -4.17
N SER A 275 13.65 -9.69 -3.14
CA SER A 275 13.62 -8.24 -3.33
C SER A 275 14.76 -7.75 -4.24
N ARG A 276 15.98 -8.25 -4.06
CA ARG A 276 17.12 -7.90 -4.92
C ARG A 276 16.88 -8.28 -6.37
N LEU A 277 16.37 -9.50 -6.60
CA LEU A 277 16.08 -9.98 -7.96
C LEU A 277 14.99 -9.12 -8.63
N THR A 278 13.94 -8.79 -7.89
CA THR A 278 12.88 -7.87 -8.36
C THR A 278 13.44 -6.48 -8.66
N MET A 279 14.28 -5.91 -7.79
CA MET A 279 14.92 -4.62 -8.06
C MET A 279 15.86 -4.68 -9.26
N GLN A 280 16.61 -5.76 -9.45
CA GLN A 280 17.54 -5.90 -10.57
C GLN A 280 16.82 -5.96 -11.92
N GLY A 281 15.80 -6.82 -12.04
CA GLY A 281 15.12 -7.04 -13.33
C GLY A 281 14.17 -5.91 -13.75
N ASP A 282 13.72 -5.12 -12.78
CA ASP A 282 12.68 -4.10 -12.99
C ASP A 282 13.30 -2.68 -12.96
N PHE A 283 13.38 -2.09 -11.76
CA PHE A 283 13.77 -0.70 -11.58
C PHE A 283 15.28 -0.44 -11.77
N GLY A 284 16.12 -1.41 -11.43
CA GLY A 284 17.56 -1.37 -11.68
C GLY A 284 17.87 -1.42 -13.17
N ALA A 285 17.14 -2.26 -13.93
CA ALA A 285 17.19 -2.27 -15.38
C ALA A 285 16.74 -0.92 -15.95
N ALA A 286 15.62 -0.36 -15.46
CA ALA A 286 15.14 0.96 -15.88
C ALA A 286 16.13 2.10 -15.55
N ALA A 287 16.78 2.05 -14.39
CA ALA A 287 17.81 3.02 -13.97
C ALA A 287 19.06 2.97 -14.85
N GLY A 288 19.44 1.77 -15.27
CA GLY A 288 20.58 1.55 -16.17
C GLY A 288 20.25 1.78 -17.65
N ALA A 289 18.97 1.83 -18.02
CA ALA A 289 18.52 1.93 -19.40
C ALA A 289 18.94 3.24 -20.05
N ARG A 290 19.42 3.15 -21.30
CA ARG A 290 19.78 4.30 -22.14
C ARG A 290 18.85 4.40 -23.34
N SER A 291 17.56 4.21 -23.09
CA SER A 291 16.57 4.24 -24.17
C SER A 291 16.49 5.64 -24.79
N PRO A 292 16.33 5.76 -26.12
CA PRO A 292 16.35 7.05 -26.81
C PRO A 292 15.30 8.05 -26.29
N SER A 293 14.14 7.56 -25.89
CA SER A 293 13.05 8.41 -25.38
C SER A 293 13.13 8.70 -23.88
N GLY A 294 14.08 8.07 -23.16
CA GLY A 294 14.21 8.21 -21.71
C GLY A 294 13.18 7.42 -20.91
N THR A 295 12.51 6.43 -21.51
CA THR A 295 11.50 5.54 -20.88
C THR A 295 11.90 5.06 -19.50
N GLY A 296 13.14 4.58 -19.32
CA GLY A 296 13.60 4.09 -18.01
C GLY A 296 13.56 5.16 -16.91
N ARG A 297 13.91 6.42 -17.24
CA ARG A 297 13.84 7.55 -16.30
C ARG A 297 12.40 7.99 -16.04
N GLN A 298 11.54 7.94 -17.06
CA GLN A 298 10.12 8.26 -16.90
C GLN A 298 9.43 7.24 -15.99
N TYR A 299 9.70 5.95 -16.22
CA TYR A 299 9.18 4.87 -15.38
C TYR A 299 9.61 5.01 -13.92
N LEU A 300 10.90 5.30 -13.67
CA LEU A 300 11.39 5.58 -12.32
C LEU A 300 10.77 6.82 -11.70
N ALA A 301 10.62 7.91 -12.46
CA ALA A 301 10.03 9.13 -11.94
C ALA A 301 8.60 8.90 -11.43
N TYR A 302 7.77 8.16 -12.18
CA TYR A 302 6.47 7.70 -11.69
C TYR A 302 6.61 6.80 -10.47
N TRP A 303 7.39 5.72 -10.57
CA TRP A 303 7.40 4.69 -9.55
C TRP A 303 7.88 5.23 -8.20
N GLU A 304 8.95 6.02 -8.20
CA GLU A 304 9.49 6.65 -7.00
C GLU A 304 8.53 7.68 -6.43
N THR A 305 7.88 8.48 -7.27
CA THR A 305 6.90 9.48 -6.83
C THR A 305 5.67 8.83 -6.18
N ARG A 306 5.09 7.79 -6.81
CA ARG A 306 3.99 7.02 -6.25
C ARG A 306 4.40 6.44 -4.89
N ASN A 307 5.50 5.70 -4.80
CA ASN A 307 5.95 5.11 -3.54
C ASN A 307 6.24 6.16 -2.44
N LEU A 308 6.82 7.31 -2.78
CA LEU A 308 7.02 8.40 -1.81
C LEU A 308 5.70 8.95 -1.27
N ARG A 309 4.70 9.18 -2.13
CA ARG A 309 3.37 9.64 -1.72
C ARG A 309 2.64 8.58 -0.90
N MET A 310 2.76 7.30 -1.28
CA MET A 310 2.15 6.23 -0.50
C MET A 310 2.76 6.11 0.90
N VAL A 311 4.08 6.24 1.03
CA VAL A 311 4.76 6.26 2.34
C VAL A 311 4.37 7.49 3.15
N ALA A 312 4.15 8.64 2.51
CA ALA A 312 3.61 9.82 3.19
C ALA A 312 2.17 9.57 3.72
N ASN A 313 1.31 8.93 2.93
CA ASN A 313 -0.02 8.51 3.35
C ASN A 313 0.05 7.49 4.49
N LEU A 314 0.95 6.52 4.42
CA LEU A 314 1.20 5.57 5.49
C LEU A 314 1.69 6.27 6.77
N ARG A 315 2.57 7.28 6.66
CA ARG A 315 3.02 8.06 7.82
C ARG A 315 1.85 8.75 8.54
N HIS A 316 0.81 9.16 7.82
CA HIS A 316 -0.42 9.66 8.44
C HIS A 316 -1.13 8.57 9.27
N VAL A 317 -1.23 7.34 8.75
CA VAL A 317 -1.82 6.18 9.45
C VAL A 317 -1.03 5.79 10.70
N ILE A 318 0.31 5.85 10.62
CA ILE A 318 1.23 5.60 11.74
C ILE A 318 0.93 6.55 12.91
N GLY A 319 0.61 7.82 12.63
CA GLY A 319 0.23 8.79 13.65
C GLY A 319 1.34 9.02 14.69
N PRO A 320 1.00 9.22 15.98
CA PRO A 320 2.00 9.52 17.01
C PRO A 320 2.72 8.29 17.60
N GLY A 321 2.38 7.07 17.17
CA GLY A 321 2.91 5.84 17.78
C GLY A 321 1.95 4.66 17.64
N ARG A 322 2.19 3.75 16.69
CA ARG A 322 1.37 2.54 16.48
C ARG A 322 2.20 1.40 15.87
N ARG A 323 1.78 0.15 16.11
CA ARG A 323 2.16 -0.99 15.24
C ARG A 323 1.29 -0.99 13.99
N VAL A 324 1.90 -0.90 12.80
CA VAL A 324 1.16 -0.87 11.53
C VAL A 324 1.63 -1.99 10.62
N LEU A 325 0.67 -2.78 10.13
CA LEU A 325 0.87 -3.69 9.01
C LEU A 325 0.48 -2.97 7.72
N THR A 326 1.31 -3.01 6.69
CA THR A 326 0.96 -2.52 5.34
C THR A 326 1.10 -3.65 4.32
N LEU A 327 0.07 -3.83 3.49
CA LEU A 327 0.04 -4.79 2.40
C LEU A 327 0.23 -4.04 1.08
N VAL A 328 1.31 -4.38 0.37
CA VAL A 328 1.66 -3.78 -0.91
C VAL A 328 2.17 -4.85 -1.87
N GLY A 329 2.16 -4.59 -3.16
CA GLY A 329 2.82 -5.45 -4.15
C GLY A 329 4.28 -5.67 -3.77
N ALA A 330 4.80 -6.87 -3.99
CA ALA A 330 6.18 -7.22 -3.61
C ALA A 330 7.25 -6.30 -4.25
N SER A 331 6.94 -5.66 -5.39
CA SER A 331 7.78 -4.64 -6.04
C SER A 331 7.81 -3.29 -5.30
N HIS A 332 6.78 -2.95 -4.54
CA HIS A 332 6.71 -1.73 -3.72
C HIS A 332 7.53 -1.85 -2.43
N LYS A 333 7.59 -3.06 -1.84
CA LYS A 333 8.22 -3.29 -0.53
C LYS A 333 9.63 -2.69 -0.38
N PRO A 334 10.59 -2.86 -1.31
CA PRO A 334 11.93 -2.31 -1.13
C PRO A 334 11.98 -0.78 -1.13
N TYR A 335 11.11 -0.13 -1.90
CA TYR A 335 10.97 1.33 -1.89
C TYR A 335 10.29 1.82 -0.60
N TYR A 336 9.24 1.11 -0.15
CA TYR A 336 8.59 1.38 1.13
C TYR A 336 9.57 1.32 2.29
N GLU A 337 10.31 0.22 2.42
CA GLU A 337 11.30 0.03 3.48
C GLU A 337 12.41 1.08 3.39
N ARG A 338 12.88 1.42 2.19
CA ARG A 338 13.86 2.49 2.00
C ARG A 338 13.34 3.84 2.49
N TYR A 339 12.14 4.25 2.09
CA TYR A 339 11.59 5.57 2.42
C TYR A 339 11.11 5.67 3.86
N LEU A 340 10.52 4.61 4.42
CA LEU A 340 10.19 4.53 5.84
C LEU A 340 11.45 4.57 6.71
N GLY A 341 12.53 3.94 6.25
CA GLY A 341 13.84 3.97 6.90
C GLY A 341 14.49 5.36 6.96
N MET A 342 14.00 6.33 6.18
CA MET A 342 14.41 7.74 6.26
C MET A 342 13.64 8.53 7.33
N THR A 343 12.66 7.92 8.01
CA THR A 343 11.86 8.59 9.04
C THR A 343 12.39 8.26 10.44
N SER A 344 12.53 9.27 11.30
CA SER A 344 13.16 9.14 12.61
C SER A 344 12.40 8.26 13.61
N ASP A 345 11.08 8.18 13.46
CA ASP A 345 10.16 7.62 14.44
C ASP A 345 9.62 6.22 14.06
N VAL A 346 10.28 5.56 13.10
CA VAL A 346 9.87 4.25 12.58
C VAL A 346 10.95 3.21 12.83
N GLU A 347 10.51 2.02 13.17
CA GLU A 347 11.28 0.78 13.16
C GLU A 347 10.63 -0.21 12.21
N LEU A 348 11.40 -0.71 11.25
CA LEU A 348 10.96 -1.74 10.31
C LEU A 348 11.09 -3.11 10.97
N VAL A 349 9.99 -3.86 11.01
CA VAL A 349 9.97 -5.22 11.52
C VAL A 349 10.16 -6.20 10.35
N PRO A 350 11.17 -7.09 10.41
CA PRO A 350 11.35 -8.10 9.37
C PRO A 350 10.14 -9.04 9.28
N VAL A 351 9.67 -9.31 8.06
CA VAL A 351 8.53 -10.22 7.82
C VAL A 351 8.81 -11.62 8.37
N ASP A 352 10.03 -12.11 8.21
CA ASP A 352 10.41 -13.44 8.71
C ASP A 352 10.35 -13.51 10.24
N ALA A 353 10.64 -12.41 10.96
CA ALA A 353 10.53 -12.38 12.42
C ALA A 353 9.08 -12.49 12.92
N VAL A 354 8.09 -12.22 12.06
CA VAL A 354 6.66 -12.32 12.37
C VAL A 354 6.05 -13.61 11.85
N LEU A 355 6.52 -14.11 10.70
CA LEU A 355 5.94 -15.28 10.03
C LEU A 355 6.68 -16.59 10.30
N ALA A 356 7.89 -16.56 10.85
CA ALA A 356 8.56 -17.77 11.29
C ALA A 356 7.79 -18.45 12.43
N ASP A 357 7.98 -19.75 12.58
CA ASP A 357 7.45 -20.45 13.74
C ASP A 357 8.11 -19.91 15.03
N PRO A 358 7.35 -19.72 16.12
CA PRO A 358 7.93 -19.42 17.42
C PRO A 358 8.83 -20.60 17.75
N ALA A 359 10.12 -20.30 17.89
CA ALA A 359 11.23 -21.25 17.84
C ALA A 359 10.96 -22.63 18.44
N GLU A 360 11.44 -23.67 17.73
CA GLU A 360 11.95 -24.90 18.34
C GLU A 360 13.04 -24.58 19.40
#